data_AF-R2R4R9-F1
#
_entry.id   AF-R2R4R9-F1
#
_cell.length_a   1.000
_cell.length_b   1.000
_cell.length_c   1.000
_cell.angle_alpha   90.00
_cell.angle_beta   90.00
_cell.angle_gamma   90.00
#
_symmetry.space_group_name_H-M   'P 1'
#
loop_
_entity.id
_entity.type
_entity.pdbx_description
1 polymer ?
#
loop_
_entity_poly.entity_id
_entity_poly.type
_entity_poly.pdbx_seq_one_letter_code
_entity_poly.pdbx_strand_id
1 'polypeptide(L)'
;MNEKIEWEKEHGYCRKKSGYDIKIIRENTDTISDKEMLLAELINDELLREDITFNQKLQIIKRVMKLVEIQEPLTKEERFEIVWEYKNLFSIWTINLDTGKSEITWKKDELERYCNMYGVTLKEFINWKLEDN
;
A
#
# COMPACT_ATOMS: atom_id res chain seq x y z
N MET A 1 24.45 -12.08 -18.01
CA MET A 1 23.09 -11.59 -17.65
C MET A 1 22.10 -12.75 -17.76
N ASN A 2 22.25 -13.82 -16.94
CA ASN A 2 21.31 -14.95 -16.94
C ASN A 2 21.28 -15.77 -15.62
N GLU A 3 22.25 -15.61 -14.72
CA GLU A 3 22.29 -16.37 -13.45
C GLU A 3 21.14 -15.99 -12.47
N LYS A 4 20.65 -14.75 -12.54
CA LYS A 4 19.55 -14.26 -11.68
C LYS A 4 18.20 -14.95 -11.98
N ILE A 5 18.00 -15.41 -13.21
CA ILE A 5 16.74 -16.02 -13.66
C ILE A 5 16.73 -17.54 -13.40
N GLU A 6 17.89 -18.21 -13.43
CA GLU A 6 17.99 -19.63 -13.11
C GLU A 6 17.88 -19.90 -11.60
N TRP A 7 18.46 -19.05 -10.75
CA TRP A 7 18.33 -19.19 -9.29
C TRP A 7 16.88 -19.05 -8.79
N GLU A 8 16.11 -18.16 -9.42
CA GLU A 8 14.67 -17.96 -9.15
C GLU A 8 13.80 -19.16 -9.56
N LYS A 9 14.26 -20.00 -10.49
CA LYS A 9 13.54 -21.21 -10.93
C LYS A 9 13.86 -22.42 -10.06
N GLU A 10 15.10 -22.58 -9.60
CA GLU A 10 15.51 -23.73 -8.78
C GLU A 10 15.00 -23.66 -7.32
N HIS A 11 14.79 -22.46 -6.78
CA HIS A 11 14.46 -22.29 -5.35
C HIS A 11 12.98 -22.02 -5.06
N GLY A 12 12.08 -22.16 -6.04
CA GLY A 12 10.66 -22.53 -5.83
C GLY A 12 9.82 -21.79 -4.78
N TYR A 13 10.22 -20.63 -4.26
CA TYR A 13 9.53 -19.95 -3.17
C TYR A 13 8.89 -18.65 -3.65
N CYS A 14 7.65 -18.82 -4.12
CA CYS A 14 6.54 -17.87 -4.07
C CYS A 14 6.85 -16.39 -4.34
N ARG A 15 7.02 -16.08 -5.62
CA ARG A 15 6.91 -14.76 -6.26
C ARG A 15 5.58 -14.01 -6.02
N LYS A 16 4.67 -14.53 -5.16
CA LYS A 16 3.32 -13.97 -4.92
C LYS A 16 3.14 -13.30 -3.55
N LYS A 17 3.98 -13.58 -2.55
CA LYS A 17 3.88 -12.90 -1.22
C LYS A 17 4.76 -11.65 -1.12
N SER A 18 6.02 -11.73 -1.55
CA SER A 18 6.97 -10.62 -1.37
C SER A 18 6.57 -9.30 -2.06
N GLY A 19 5.88 -9.35 -3.19
CA GLY A 19 5.37 -8.15 -3.87
C GLY A 19 4.17 -7.52 -3.17
N TYR A 20 3.33 -8.34 -2.53
CA TYR A 20 2.23 -7.88 -1.69
C TYR A 20 2.77 -7.25 -0.41
N ASP A 21 3.75 -7.89 0.22
CA ASP A 21 4.38 -7.38 1.43
C ASP A 21 5.05 -6.01 1.16
N ILE A 22 5.82 -5.86 0.07
CA ILE A 22 6.45 -4.58 -0.28
C ILE A 22 5.44 -3.47 -0.59
N LYS A 23 4.34 -3.79 -1.29
CA LYS A 23 3.27 -2.83 -1.60
C LYS A 23 2.53 -2.41 -0.32
N ILE A 24 2.15 -3.36 0.54
CA ILE A 24 1.52 -3.11 1.84
C ILE A 24 2.44 -2.29 2.75
N ILE A 25 3.73 -2.63 2.82
CA ILE A 25 4.72 -1.84 3.56
C ILE A 25 4.70 -0.40 3.04
N ARG A 26 4.84 -0.21 1.73
CA ARG A 26 4.93 1.13 1.14
C ARG A 26 3.67 1.97 1.33
N GLU A 27 2.50 1.35 1.27
CA GLU A 27 1.20 2.01 1.40
C GLU A 27 0.82 2.36 2.85
N ASN A 28 1.42 1.70 3.85
CA ASN A 28 1.08 1.89 5.27
C ASN A 28 2.16 2.61 6.09
N THR A 29 3.32 2.91 5.51
CA THR A 29 4.44 3.49 6.26
C THR A 29 4.89 4.83 5.70
N ASP A 30 4.12 5.87 5.99
CA ASP A 30 4.44 7.24 5.61
C ASP A 30 5.38 7.95 6.61
N THR A 31 5.52 7.40 7.84
CA THR A 31 6.46 7.91 8.85
C THR A 31 7.52 6.89 9.25
N ILE A 32 8.64 7.34 9.81
CA ILE A 32 9.69 6.47 10.36
C ILE A 32 9.12 5.54 11.45
N SER A 33 8.20 6.05 12.29
CA SER A 33 7.54 5.26 13.33
C SER A 33 6.69 4.13 12.75
N ASP A 34 5.98 4.38 11.66
CA ASP A 34 5.16 3.34 11.00
C ASP A 34 6.05 2.28 10.36
N LYS A 35 7.18 2.70 9.77
CA LYS A 35 8.21 1.78 9.24
C LYS A 35 8.76 0.87 10.34
N GLU A 36 9.05 1.42 11.51
CA GLU A 36 9.57 0.67 12.67
C GLU A 36 8.53 -0.31 13.24
N MET A 37 7.26 0.11 13.34
CA MET A 37 6.17 -0.75 13.82
C MET A 37 5.93 -1.93 12.88
N LEU A 38 5.87 -1.67 11.58
CA LEU A 38 5.66 -2.72 10.59
C LEU A 38 6.88 -3.64 10.47
N LEU A 39 8.09 -3.11 10.62
CA LEU A 39 9.31 -3.92 10.79
C LEU A 39 9.18 -4.88 11.96
N ALA A 40 8.71 -4.39 13.11
CA ALA A 40 8.52 -5.22 14.30
C ALA A 40 7.49 -6.33 14.06
N GLU A 41 6.37 -6.03 13.39
CA GLU A 41 5.35 -7.03 13.03
C GLU A 41 5.91 -8.10 12.08
N LEU A 42 6.58 -7.70 11.00
CA LEU A 42 7.17 -8.64 10.04
C LEU A 42 8.27 -9.52 10.67
N ILE A 43 9.08 -8.94 11.56
CA ILE A 43 10.08 -9.68 12.32
C ILE A 43 9.40 -10.68 13.26
N ASN A 44 8.34 -10.26 13.95
CA ASN A 44 7.61 -11.11 14.89
C ASN A 44 6.94 -12.29 14.18
N ASP A 45 6.30 -12.05 13.04
CA ASP A 45 5.70 -13.11 12.21
C ASP A 45 6.75 -14.16 11.80
N GLU A 46 7.92 -13.73 11.35
CA GLU A 46 9.01 -14.63 10.98
C GLU A 46 9.62 -15.36 12.20
N LEU A 47 9.65 -14.71 13.38
CA LEU A 47 10.10 -15.35 14.62
C LEU A 47 9.14 -16.46 15.08
N LEU A 48 7.84 -16.28 14.89
CA LEU A 48 6.79 -17.22 15.32
C LEU A 48 6.60 -18.42 14.36
N ARG A 49 7.16 -18.35 13.15
CA ARG A 49 7.08 -19.44 12.18
C ARG A 49 7.81 -20.71 12.62
N GLU A 50 7.10 -21.81 12.78
CA GLU A 50 7.71 -23.09 13.19
C GLU A 50 8.27 -23.91 12.01
N ASP A 51 7.94 -23.53 10.78
CA ASP A 51 8.28 -24.25 9.55
C ASP A 51 9.71 -24.01 9.04
N ILE A 52 10.45 -23.10 9.67
CA ILE A 52 11.81 -22.69 9.25
C ILE A 52 12.81 -22.68 10.41
N THR A 53 14.07 -22.96 10.10
CA THR A 53 15.15 -22.95 11.08
C THR A 53 15.45 -21.53 11.58
N PHE A 54 15.98 -21.41 12.79
CA PHE A 54 16.38 -20.10 13.36
C PHE A 54 17.34 -19.32 12.44
N ASN A 55 18.26 -20.01 11.76
CA ASN A 55 19.19 -19.36 10.86
C ASN A 55 18.51 -18.79 9.61
N GLN A 56 17.46 -19.46 9.10
CA GLN A 56 16.64 -18.94 8.00
C GLN A 56 15.82 -17.73 8.45
N LYS A 57 15.25 -17.76 9.67
CA LYS A 57 14.57 -16.58 10.27
C LYS A 57 15.48 -15.36 10.29
N LEU A 58 16.73 -15.52 10.75
CA LEU A 58 17.71 -14.42 10.78
C LEU A 58 18.02 -13.85 9.39
N GLN A 59 18.09 -14.69 8.35
CA GLN A 59 18.33 -14.22 6.98
C GLN A 59 17.13 -13.45 6.42
N ILE A 60 15.90 -13.90 6.72
CA ILE A 60 14.67 -13.22 6.30
C ILE A 60 14.56 -11.88 7.01
N ILE A 61 14.75 -11.84 8.34
CA ILE A 61 14.75 -10.60 9.13
C ILE A 61 15.75 -9.58 8.57
N LYS A 62 17.00 -10.00 8.30
CA LYS A 62 18.02 -9.13 7.69
C LYS A 62 17.59 -8.59 6.33
N ARG A 63 16.88 -9.38 5.53
CA ARG A 63 16.38 -8.97 4.22
C ARG A 63 15.23 -7.97 4.35
N VAL A 64 14.30 -8.20 5.28
CA VAL A 64 13.19 -7.29 5.57
C VAL A 64 13.72 -5.95 6.08
N MET A 65 14.66 -5.95 7.04
CA MET A 65 15.31 -4.73 7.53
C MET A 65 15.91 -3.90 6.39
N LYS A 66 16.70 -4.53 5.51
CA LYS A 66 17.28 -3.85 4.34
C LYS A 66 16.23 -3.29 3.39
N LEU A 67 15.11 -4.00 3.18
CA LEU A 67 14.04 -3.54 2.28
C LEU A 67 13.34 -2.30 2.83
N VAL A 68 13.18 -2.21 4.15
CA VAL A 68 12.54 -1.05 4.79
C VAL A 68 13.52 0.14 4.87
N GLU A 69 14.80 -0.12 5.12
CA GLU A 69 15.85 0.93 5.14
C GLU A 69 15.98 1.66 3.78
N ILE A 70 15.90 0.94 2.66
CA ILE A 70 16.02 1.53 1.32
C ILE A 70 14.71 2.13 0.80
N GLN A 71 13.63 2.07 1.58
CA GLN A 71 12.31 2.44 1.12
C GLN A 71 12.13 3.96 1.18
N GLU A 72 12.00 4.60 0.03
CA GLU A 72 11.68 6.02 -0.07
C GLU A 72 10.19 6.25 0.28
N PRO A 73 9.87 7.37 0.97
CA PRO A 73 8.47 7.77 1.17
C PRO A 73 7.73 7.90 -0.17
N LEU A 74 6.41 7.66 -0.16
CA LEU A 74 5.60 7.88 -1.34
C LEU A 74 5.64 9.35 -1.77
N THR A 75 5.79 9.59 -3.08
CA THR A 75 5.64 10.95 -3.61
C THR A 75 4.18 11.40 -3.50
N LYS A 76 3.96 12.72 -3.62
CA LYS A 76 2.61 13.29 -3.59
C LYS A 76 1.72 12.74 -4.72
N GLU A 77 2.28 12.53 -5.91
CA GLU A 77 1.57 11.91 -7.05
C GLU A 77 1.21 10.45 -6.78
N GLU A 78 2.15 9.67 -6.24
CA GLU A 78 1.87 8.26 -5.90
C GLU A 78 0.74 8.14 -4.87
N ARG A 79 0.69 9.05 -3.89
CA ARG A 79 -0.40 9.13 -2.90
C ARG A 79 -1.74 9.45 -3.58
N PHE A 80 -1.77 10.37 -4.55
CA PHE A 80 -2.98 10.68 -5.30
C PHE A 80 -3.47 9.52 -6.16
N GLU A 81 -2.56 8.77 -6.80
CA GLU A 81 -2.90 7.56 -7.57
C GLU A 81 -3.55 6.49 -6.68
N ILE A 82 -3.03 6.29 -5.45
CA ILE A 82 -3.65 5.37 -4.48
C ILE A 82 -5.08 5.83 -4.13
N VAL A 83 -5.27 7.13 -3.84
CA VAL A 83 -6.62 7.67 -3.59
C VAL A 83 -7.53 7.46 -4.80
N TRP A 84 -7.02 7.64 -6.02
CA TRP A 84 -7.77 7.47 -7.26
C TRP A 84 -8.20 6.03 -7.52
N GLU A 85 -7.35 5.05 -7.23
CA GLU A 85 -7.62 3.61 -7.38
C GLU A 85 -8.86 3.20 -6.55
N TYR A 86 -8.96 3.70 -5.32
CA TYR A 86 -9.98 3.25 -4.36
C TYR A 86 -11.14 4.22 -4.14
N LYS A 87 -11.14 5.40 -4.77
CA LYS A 87 -12.19 6.42 -4.57
C LYS A 87 -13.62 5.87 -4.69
N ASN A 88 -13.85 4.92 -5.60
CA ASN A 88 -15.20 4.43 -5.92
C ASN A 88 -15.86 3.73 -4.72
N LEU A 89 -15.09 3.28 -3.73
CA LEU A 89 -15.61 2.76 -2.45
C LEU A 89 -16.44 3.79 -1.69
N PHE A 90 -16.21 5.09 -1.95
CA PHE A 90 -16.91 6.21 -1.31
C PHE A 90 -18.05 6.76 -2.16
N SER A 91 -18.42 6.06 -3.23
CA SER A 91 -19.56 6.42 -4.07
C SER A 91 -20.73 5.46 -3.84
N ILE A 92 -21.95 5.99 -3.88
CA ILE A 92 -23.18 5.22 -3.75
C ILE A 92 -24.18 5.66 -4.83
N TRP A 93 -24.91 4.69 -5.36
CA TRP A 93 -26.05 4.97 -6.22
C TRP A 93 -27.22 5.44 -5.38
N THR A 94 -27.74 6.62 -5.69
CA THR A 94 -28.89 7.21 -5.02
C THR A 94 -29.91 7.67 -6.06
N ILE A 95 -31.14 7.91 -5.62
CA ILE A 95 -32.18 8.51 -6.45
C ILE A 95 -32.31 9.97 -6.02
N ASN A 96 -32.10 10.87 -6.97
CA ASN A 96 -32.35 12.28 -6.77
C ASN A 96 -33.86 12.51 -6.55
N LEU A 97 -34.24 13.02 -5.37
CA LEU A 97 -35.64 13.17 -4.98
C LEU A 97 -36.39 14.20 -5.83
N ASP A 98 -35.69 15.19 -6.37
CA ASP A 98 -36.28 16.28 -7.16
C ASP A 98 -36.50 15.88 -8.63
N THR A 99 -35.63 15.02 -9.18
CA THR A 99 -35.65 14.64 -10.61
C THR A 99 -36.09 13.20 -10.86
N GLY A 100 -36.14 12.36 -9.82
CA GLY A 100 -36.44 10.93 -9.91
C GLY A 100 -35.39 10.10 -10.66
N LYS A 101 -34.23 10.69 -10.98
CA LYS A 101 -33.16 10.03 -11.73
C LYS A 101 -32.15 9.41 -10.79
N SER A 102 -31.58 8.28 -11.24
CA SER A 102 -30.44 7.64 -10.57
C SER A 102 -29.20 8.52 -10.75
N GLU A 103 -28.52 8.83 -9.65
CA GLU A 103 -27.27 9.59 -9.64
C GLU A 103 -26.24 8.91 -8.74
N ILE A 104 -24.97 9.28 -8.91
CA ILE A 104 -23.89 8.84 -8.02
C ILE A 104 -23.68 9.94 -6.99
N THR A 105 -23.97 9.64 -5.72
CA THR A 105 -23.61 10.51 -4.61
C THR A 105 -22.31 10.03 -3.98
N TRP A 106 -21.46 10.98 -3.60
CA TRP A 106 -20.20 10.70 -2.94
C TRP A 106 -20.30 10.96 -1.45
N LYS A 107 -19.80 10.04 -0.64
CA LYS A 107 -19.60 10.22 0.80
C LYS A 107 -18.38 11.10 1.04
N LYS A 108 -18.56 12.40 0.85
CA LYS A 108 -17.47 13.39 0.84
C LYS A 108 -16.60 13.32 2.10
N ASP A 109 -17.22 13.20 3.28
CA ASP A 109 -16.50 13.17 4.56
C ASP A 109 -15.63 11.92 4.71
N GLU A 110 -16.10 10.76 4.21
CA GLU A 110 -15.31 9.52 4.23
C GLU A 110 -14.14 9.61 3.24
N LEU A 111 -14.37 10.14 2.03
CA LEU A 111 -13.32 10.35 1.04
C LEU A 111 -12.27 11.38 1.55
N GLU A 112 -12.69 12.45 2.23
CA GLU A 112 -11.78 13.44 2.81
C GLU A 112 -10.90 12.83 3.91
N ARG A 113 -11.48 12.00 4.78
CA ARG A 113 -10.71 11.24 5.78
C ARG A 113 -9.69 10.31 5.11
N TYR A 114 -10.09 9.65 4.03
CA TYR A 114 -9.21 8.77 3.27
C TYR A 114 -8.04 9.53 2.63
N CYS A 115 -8.29 10.68 1.99
CA CYS A 115 -7.23 11.55 1.49
C CYS A 115 -6.24 11.93 2.61
N ASN A 116 -6.75 12.35 3.76
CA ASN A 116 -5.93 12.77 4.90
C ASN A 116 -5.06 11.63 5.45
N MET A 117 -5.53 10.37 5.39
CA MET A 117 -4.75 9.19 5.77
C MET A 117 -3.47 9.03 4.92
N TYR A 118 -3.53 9.42 3.63
CA TYR A 118 -2.36 9.44 2.73
C TYR A 118 -1.63 10.80 2.73
N GLY A 119 -1.92 11.68 3.70
CA GLY A 119 -1.26 12.97 3.84
C GLY A 119 -1.53 13.95 2.70
N VAL A 120 -2.68 13.83 2.02
CA VAL A 120 -3.14 14.77 0.98
C VAL A 120 -4.54 15.29 1.31
N THR A 121 -4.88 16.50 0.86
CA THR A 121 -6.23 17.03 1.09
C THR A 121 -7.19 16.64 -0.04
N LEU A 122 -8.49 16.57 0.25
CA LEU A 122 -9.52 16.36 -0.77
C LEU A 122 -9.46 17.42 -1.89
N LYS A 123 -9.16 18.68 -1.52
CA LYS A 123 -9.03 19.77 -2.49
C LYS A 123 -7.87 19.55 -3.45
N GLU A 124 -6.70 19.17 -2.94
CA GLU A 124 -5.54 18.91 -3.79
C GLU A 124 -5.76 17.70 -4.70
N PHE A 125 -6.40 16.65 -4.19
CA PHE A 125 -6.77 15.48 -4.98
C PHE A 125 -7.72 15.83 -6.15
N ILE A 126 -8.76 16.64 -5.88
CA ILE A 126 -9.68 17.10 -6.92
C ILE A 126 -8.94 17.98 -7.93
N ASN A 127 -8.13 18.92 -7.48
CA ASN A 127 -7.37 19.80 -8.36
C ASN A 127 -6.42 19.02 -9.26
N TRP A 128 -5.68 18.05 -8.70
CA TRP A 128 -4.78 17.19 -9.45
C TRP A 128 -5.50 16.47 -10.61
N LYS A 129 -6.73 15.98 -10.41
CA LYS A 129 -7.52 15.37 -11.51
C LYS A 129 -8.19 16.35 -12.46
N LEU A 130 -8.39 17.59 -12.05
CA LEU A 130 -8.88 18.63 -12.95
C LEU A 130 -7.77 19.21 -13.84
N GLU A 131 -6.53 19.21 -13.36
CA GLU A 131 -5.33 19.68 -14.10
C GLU A 131 -4.77 18.64 -15.08
N ASP A 132 -5.14 17.35 -14.91
CA ASP A 132 -4.81 16.23 -15.81
C ASP A 132 -5.69 16.16 -17.09
N ASN A 133 -6.55 17.17 -17.34
CA ASN A 133 -7.39 17.32 -18.56
C ASN A 133 -7.02 18.57 -19.36
#